data_AF-A0A2U0I479-F1
#
_entry.id   AF-A0A2U0I479-F1
#
_cell.length_a   1.000
_cell.length_b   1.000
_cell.length_c   1.000
_cell.angle_alpha   90.00
_cell.angle_beta   90.00
_cell.angle_gamma   90.00
#
_symmetry.space_group_name_H-M   'P 1'
#
loop_
_entity.id
_entity.type
_entity.pdbx_description
1 polymer ?
#
loop_
_entity_poly.entity_id
_entity_poly.type
_entity_poly.pdbx_seq_one_letter_code
_entity_poly.pdbx_strand_id
1 'polypeptide(L)'
;MKPTPPHHQLPESAVLKDVLKSKIATVYFYDDVAVVEAKEGVTLSYKTAFSLLISGLNYLRASSWVYISNRLNSYSLNPQDYRYLEKIPTLKGLAVVYESEIGKKNAEMEAKFFNKPFASFSNLTEAYNWARELLDA
;
A
#
# COMPACT_ATOMS: atom_id res chain seq x y z
N MET A 1 -20.49 -1.74 -8.84
CA MET A 1 -19.10 -1.45 -8.43
C MET A 1 -19.15 -0.51 -7.24
N LYS A 2 -18.18 -0.59 -6.31
CA LYS A 2 -18.10 0.37 -5.20
C LYS A 2 -17.62 1.72 -5.74
N PRO A 3 -18.09 2.86 -5.20
CA PRO A 3 -17.61 4.16 -5.63
C PRO A 3 -16.15 4.33 -5.24
N THR A 4 -15.30 4.66 -6.23
CA THR A 4 -13.90 5.02 -6.02
C THR A 4 -13.82 6.36 -5.29
N PRO A 5 -12.94 6.52 -4.27
CA PRO A 5 -12.75 7.80 -3.60
C PRO A 5 -12.33 8.90 -4.59
N PRO A 6 -12.82 10.16 -4.46
CA PRO A 6 -12.51 11.23 -5.42
C PRO A 6 -11.01 11.54 -5.55
N HIS A 7 -10.25 11.35 -4.47
CA HIS A 7 -8.81 11.57 -4.45
C HIS A 7 -8.01 10.40 -5.05
N HIS A 8 -8.66 9.28 -5.39
CA HIS A 8 -8.05 8.20 -6.16
C HIS A 8 -8.21 8.47 -7.66
N GLN A 9 -7.34 9.32 -8.21
CA GLN A 9 -7.30 9.65 -9.63
C GLN A 9 -6.68 8.51 -10.47
N LEU A 10 -7.29 7.32 -10.39
CA LEU A 10 -6.84 6.11 -11.04
C LEU A 10 -7.44 5.97 -12.46
N PRO A 11 -6.79 5.22 -13.38
CA PRO A 11 -7.34 4.96 -14.71
C PRO A 11 -8.66 4.18 -14.62
N GLU A 12 -9.50 4.25 -15.66
CA GLU A 12 -10.81 3.57 -15.69
C GLU A 12 -10.73 2.04 -15.51
N SER A 13 -9.59 1.44 -15.87
CA SER A 13 -9.31 0.02 -15.65
C SER A 13 -9.18 -0.34 -14.16
N ALA A 14 -8.89 0.62 -13.29
CA ALA A 14 -8.78 0.43 -11.86
C ALA A 14 -10.17 0.40 -11.18
N VAL A 15 -10.79 -0.77 -11.22
CA VAL A 15 -12.13 -0.97 -10.64
C VAL A 15 -12.01 -1.31 -9.15
N LEU A 16 -12.58 -0.48 -8.28
CA LEU A 16 -12.64 -0.77 -6.84
C LEU A 16 -13.54 -1.98 -6.56
N LYS A 17 -12.93 -3.07 -6.07
CA LYS A 17 -13.62 -4.33 -5.76
C LYS A 17 -14.08 -4.39 -4.31
N ASP A 18 -13.20 -4.04 -3.38
CA ASP A 18 -13.52 -4.08 -1.96
C ASP A 18 -12.78 -3.03 -1.12
N VAL A 19 -13.26 -2.80 0.09
CA VAL A 19 -12.70 -1.84 1.05
C VAL A 19 -12.72 -2.45 2.45
N LEU A 20 -11.55 -2.55 3.08
CA LEU A 20 -11.42 -2.91 4.48
C LEU A 20 -11.14 -1.66 5.32
N LYS A 21 -11.93 -1.45 6.36
CA LYS A 21 -11.79 -0.31 7.27
C LYS A 21 -11.39 -0.79 8.65
N SER A 22 -10.45 -0.09 9.27
CA SER A 22 -10.06 -0.30 10.66
C SER A 22 -9.75 1.04 11.34
N LYS A 23 -9.40 0.97 12.63
CA LYS A 23 -8.90 2.12 13.39
C LYS A 23 -7.50 2.57 12.97
N ILE A 24 -6.74 1.73 12.26
CA ILE A 24 -5.34 2.00 11.87
C ILE A 24 -5.23 2.48 10.43
N ALA A 25 -5.98 1.88 9.50
CA ALA A 25 -5.98 2.26 8.10
C ALA A 25 -7.28 1.86 7.39
N THR A 26 -7.53 2.48 6.24
CA THR A 26 -8.42 1.96 5.20
C THR A 26 -7.58 1.27 4.12
N VAL A 27 -8.02 0.11 3.64
CA VAL A 27 -7.43 -0.60 2.50
C VAL A 27 -8.47 -0.67 1.39
N TYR A 28 -8.09 -0.29 0.18
CA TYR A 28 -8.90 -0.34 -1.03
C TYR A 28 -8.28 -1.37 -1.98
N PHE A 29 -9.08 -2.31 -2.44
CA PHE A 29 -8.64 -3.39 -3.32
C PHE A 29 -9.08 -3.11 -4.75
N TYR A 30 -8.09 -2.87 -5.60
CA TYR A 30 -8.21 -2.76 -7.05
C TYR A 30 -7.62 -4.04 -7.65
N ASP A 31 -8.43 -5.11 -7.65
CA ASP A 31 -7.98 -6.48 -7.87
C ASP A 31 -6.83 -6.85 -6.92
N ASP A 32 -5.65 -7.15 -7.48
CA ASP A 32 -4.45 -7.56 -6.76
C ASP A 32 -3.58 -6.37 -6.30
N VAL A 33 -4.09 -5.14 -6.43
CA VAL A 33 -3.44 -3.93 -5.92
C VAL A 33 -4.15 -3.45 -4.66
N ALA A 34 -3.45 -3.49 -3.53
CA ALA A 34 -3.94 -3.03 -2.24
C ALA A 34 -3.42 -1.60 -1.95
N VAL A 35 -4.29 -0.60 -2.09
CA VAL A 35 -4.01 0.79 -1.75
C VAL A 35 -4.36 1.03 -0.27
N VAL A 36 -3.42 1.50 0.52
CA VAL A 36 -3.57 1.64 1.97
C VAL A 36 -3.37 3.07 2.42
N GLU A 37 -4.35 3.56 3.17
CA GLU A 37 -4.39 4.89 3.75
C GLU A 37 -4.43 4.77 5.27
N ALA A 38 -3.27 4.99 5.90
CA ALA A 38 -3.19 5.07 7.36
C ALA A 38 -4.03 6.23 7.89
N LYS A 39 -4.65 6.05 9.05
CA LYS A 39 -5.43 7.10 9.73
C LYS A 39 -4.48 8.14 10.34
N GLU A 40 -4.94 9.39 10.38
CA GLU A 40 -4.21 10.49 11.02
C GLU A 40 -3.82 10.15 12.47
N GLY A 41 -2.58 10.47 12.84
CA GLY A 41 -2.05 10.34 14.20
C GLY A 41 -1.77 8.92 14.67
N VAL A 42 -2.01 7.88 13.86
CA VAL A 42 -1.76 6.50 14.28
C VAL A 42 -0.28 6.13 14.18
N THR A 43 0.10 5.08 14.91
CA THR A 43 1.36 4.36 14.67
C THR A 43 1.07 3.13 13.84
N LEU A 44 1.44 3.16 12.56
CA LEU A 44 1.36 2.03 11.65
C LEU A 44 2.58 1.12 11.89
N SER A 45 2.32 -0.04 12.47
CA SER A 45 3.33 -1.06 12.78
C SER A 45 2.78 -2.44 12.48
N TYR A 46 3.65 -3.44 12.38
CA TYR A 46 3.20 -4.83 12.24
C TYR A 46 2.24 -5.22 13.38
N LYS A 47 2.54 -4.81 14.62
CA LYS A 47 1.70 -5.09 15.80
C LYS A 47 0.31 -4.47 15.69
N THR A 48 0.22 -3.19 15.32
CA THR A 48 -1.05 -2.46 15.24
C THR A 48 -1.86 -2.85 14.01
N ALA A 49 -1.20 -3.15 12.89
CA ALA A 49 -1.83 -3.52 11.63
C ALA A 49 -2.06 -5.02 11.47
N PHE A 50 -1.62 -5.88 12.40
CA PHE A 50 -1.65 -7.34 12.24
C PHE A 50 -3.04 -7.87 11.84
N SER A 51 -4.09 -7.48 12.57
CA SER A 51 -5.45 -7.91 12.25
C SER A 51 -5.91 -7.43 10.88
N LEU A 52 -5.51 -6.23 10.46
CA LEU A 52 -5.85 -5.69 9.15
C LEU A 52 -5.11 -6.44 8.04
N LEU A 53 -3.83 -6.75 8.25
CA LEU A 53 -3.01 -7.55 7.35
C LEU A 53 -3.62 -8.93 7.13
N ILE A 54 -4.02 -9.64 8.21
CA ILE A 54 -4.67 -10.96 8.09
C ILE A 54 -5.98 -10.86 7.30
N SER A 55 -6.82 -9.87 7.57
CA SER A 55 -8.06 -9.65 6.81
C SER A 55 -7.78 -9.39 5.33
N GLY A 56 -6.76 -8.59 5.01
CA GLY A 56 -6.33 -8.33 3.64
C GLY A 56 -5.79 -9.59 2.94
N LEU A 57 -4.96 -10.38 3.62
CA LEU A 57 -4.45 -11.64 3.09
C LEU A 57 -5.55 -12.68 2.84
N ASN A 58 -6.56 -12.74 3.72
CA ASN A 58 -7.73 -13.60 3.49
C ASN A 58 -8.54 -13.18 2.25
N TYR A 59 -8.62 -11.88 1.97
CA TYR A 59 -9.25 -11.35 0.77
C TYR A 59 -8.43 -11.68 -0.50
N LEU A 60 -7.12 -11.42 -0.47
CA LEU A 60 -6.19 -11.64 -1.59
C LEU A 60 -5.88 -13.12 -1.86
N ARG A 61 -6.07 -13.99 -0.85
CA ARG A 61 -5.80 -15.43 -0.92
C ARG A 61 -4.37 -15.71 -1.39
N ALA A 62 -4.22 -16.54 -2.42
CA ALA A 62 -2.95 -16.95 -2.99
C ALA A 62 -2.52 -16.09 -4.19
N SER A 63 -3.28 -15.05 -4.55
CA SER A 63 -2.91 -14.17 -5.66
C SER A 63 -1.65 -13.39 -5.33
N SER A 64 -0.78 -13.22 -6.32
CA SER A 64 0.31 -12.24 -6.25
C SER A 64 -0.30 -10.85 -6.14
N TRP A 65 0.26 -9.98 -5.29
CA TRP A 65 -0.31 -8.65 -5.05
C TRP A 65 0.76 -7.60 -4.76
N VAL A 66 0.38 -6.33 -4.92
CA VAL A 66 1.24 -5.17 -4.63
C VAL A 66 0.61 -4.29 -3.57
N TYR A 67 1.44 -3.83 -2.64
CA TYR A 67 1.05 -2.91 -1.57
C TYR A 67 1.40 -1.47 -1.99
N ILE A 68 0.42 -0.57 -2.01
CA ILE A 68 0.64 0.86 -2.23
C ILE A 68 0.31 1.61 -0.94
N SER A 69 1.31 2.20 -0.29
CA SER A 69 1.13 3.12 0.83
C SER A 69 0.78 4.52 0.32
N ASN A 70 -0.51 4.86 0.30
CA ASN A 70 -1.01 6.18 -0.12
C ASN A 70 -1.01 7.16 1.07
N ARG A 71 0.00 8.04 1.16
CA ARG A 71 0.25 8.86 2.35
C ARG A 71 -0.42 10.23 2.28
N LEU A 72 -1.71 10.25 2.60
CA LEU A 72 -2.52 11.47 2.65
C LEU A 72 -2.58 12.11 4.05
N ASN A 73 -2.18 11.36 5.07
CA ASN A 73 -2.30 11.72 6.48
C ASN A 73 -0.92 11.72 7.15
N SER A 74 -0.77 12.47 8.24
CA SER A 74 0.41 12.38 9.09
C SER A 74 0.25 11.22 10.07
N TYR A 75 1.18 10.28 10.02
CA TYR A 75 1.22 9.11 10.90
C TYR A 75 2.67 8.68 11.12
N SER A 76 2.90 7.87 12.16
CA SER A 76 4.22 7.30 12.44
C SER A 76 4.32 5.88 11.90
N LEU A 77 5.48 5.50 11.37
CA LEU A 77 5.80 4.13 11.01
C LEU A 77 7.20 3.75 11.47
N ASN A 78 7.44 2.46 11.68
CA ASN A 78 8.78 1.92 11.84
C ASN A 78 9.20 1.17 10.57
N PRO A 79 10.17 1.68 9.78
CA PRO A 79 10.62 1.03 8.55
C PRO A 79 11.08 -0.43 8.74
N GLN A 80 11.56 -0.78 9.94
CA GLN A 80 11.96 -2.15 10.27
C GLN A 80 10.81 -3.15 10.15
N ASP A 81 9.56 -2.71 10.24
CA ASP A 81 8.41 -3.60 10.13
C ASP A 81 8.19 -4.12 8.72
N TYR A 82 8.80 -3.52 7.70
CA TYR A 82 8.76 -4.02 6.32
C TYR A 82 9.38 -5.40 6.17
N ARG A 83 10.33 -5.78 7.04
CA ARG A 83 10.87 -7.15 7.12
C ARG A 83 9.79 -8.21 7.36
N TYR A 84 8.65 -7.84 7.95
CA TYR A 84 7.53 -8.76 8.16
C TYR A 84 6.64 -8.86 6.93
N LEU A 85 6.43 -7.75 6.21
CA LEU A 85 5.72 -7.74 4.94
C LEU A 85 6.49 -8.52 3.86
N GLU A 86 7.81 -8.36 3.82
CA GLU A 86 8.69 -9.06 2.88
C GLU A 86 8.53 -10.59 2.95
N LYS A 87 8.28 -11.13 4.14
CA LYS A 87 8.10 -12.58 4.36
C LYS A 87 6.85 -13.15 3.70
N ILE A 88 5.90 -12.32 3.23
CA ILE A 88 4.68 -12.76 2.56
C ILE A 88 5.05 -13.12 1.11
N PRO A 89 5.03 -14.40 0.68
CA PRO A 89 5.53 -14.79 -0.64
C PRO A 89 4.75 -14.18 -1.80
N THR A 90 3.45 -13.95 -1.60
CA THR A 90 2.55 -13.38 -2.60
C THR A 90 2.69 -11.86 -2.76
N LEU A 91 3.30 -11.16 -1.80
CA LEU A 91 3.60 -9.74 -1.94
C LEU A 91 4.75 -9.56 -2.94
N LYS A 92 4.49 -8.94 -4.09
CA LYS A 92 5.47 -8.72 -5.16
C LYS A 92 6.25 -7.44 -5.03
N GLY A 93 5.64 -6.39 -4.48
CA GLY A 93 6.31 -5.11 -4.31
C GLY A 93 5.57 -4.15 -3.40
N LEU A 94 6.25 -3.06 -3.08
CA LEU A 94 5.77 -1.99 -2.23
C LEU A 94 5.99 -0.64 -2.94
N ALA A 95 4.93 0.12 -3.11
CA ALA A 95 5.01 1.51 -3.57
C ALA A 95 4.65 2.48 -2.44
N VAL A 96 5.35 3.62 -2.37
CA VAL A 96 4.99 4.73 -1.49
C VAL A 96 4.56 5.93 -2.33
N VAL A 97 3.35 6.44 -2.11
CA VAL A 97 2.91 7.72 -2.68
C VAL A 97 3.15 8.80 -1.62
N TYR A 98 3.92 9.83 -1.97
CA TYR A 98 4.29 10.93 -1.09
C TYR A 98 3.75 12.26 -1.62
N GLU A 99 3.47 13.20 -0.71
CA GLU A 99 3.04 14.57 -1.06
C GLU A 99 4.15 15.61 -0.85
N SER A 100 5.29 15.23 -0.26
CA SER A 100 6.39 16.16 0.04
C SER A 100 7.77 15.56 -0.21
N GLU A 101 8.76 16.42 -0.41
CA GLU A 101 10.18 16.04 -0.55
C GLU A 101 10.72 15.32 0.71
N ILE A 102 10.22 15.67 1.90
CA ILE A 102 10.55 14.95 3.13
C ILE A 102 9.99 13.52 3.06
N GLY A 103 8.74 13.37 2.60
CA GLY A 103 8.12 12.07 2.37
C GLY A 103 8.90 11.21 1.38
N LYS A 104 9.39 11.81 0.29
CA LYS A 104 10.27 11.14 -0.69
C LYS A 104 11.56 10.62 -0.04
N LYS A 105 12.30 11.48 0.66
CA LYS A 105 13.54 11.08 1.35
C LYS A 105 13.30 9.99 2.38
N ASN A 106 12.17 10.03 3.09
CA ASN A 106 11.77 8.96 4.01
C ASN A 106 11.55 7.64 3.26
N ALA A 107 10.83 7.66 2.14
CA ALA A 107 10.62 6.47 1.30
C ALA A 107 11.94 5.89 0.76
N GLU A 108 12.89 6.73 0.36
CA GLU A 108 14.23 6.29 -0.08
C GLU A 108 15.03 5.61 1.05
N MET A 109 14.90 6.10 2.29
CA MET A 109 15.49 5.43 3.45
C MET A 109 14.78 4.11 3.77
N GLU A 110 13.46 4.10 3.67
CA GLU A 110 12.61 2.93 3.89
C GLU A 110 12.90 1.78 2.93
N ALA A 111 13.22 2.09 1.66
CA ALA A 111 13.57 1.11 0.63
C ALA A 111 14.71 0.16 1.06
N LYS A 112 15.60 0.62 1.94
CA LYS A 112 16.72 -0.19 2.48
C LYS A 112 16.28 -1.30 3.43
N PHE A 113 15.03 -1.26 3.92
CA PHE A 113 14.46 -2.24 4.84
C PHE A 113 13.52 -3.25 4.16
N PHE A 114 13.47 -3.25 2.82
CA PHE A 114 12.59 -4.11 2.03
C PHE A 114 13.35 -4.68 0.84
N ASN A 115 13.53 -6.01 0.78
CA ASN A 115 14.37 -6.62 -0.27
C ASN A 115 13.60 -7.02 -1.55
N LYS A 116 12.32 -6.66 -1.65
CA LYS A 116 11.51 -6.86 -2.86
C LYS A 116 11.39 -5.54 -3.63
N PRO A 117 10.91 -5.55 -4.88
CA PRO A 117 10.66 -4.33 -5.65
C PRO A 117 10.00 -3.24 -4.81
N PHE A 118 10.68 -2.10 -4.71
CA PHE A 118 10.26 -0.93 -3.97
C PHE A 118 10.32 0.29 -4.88
N ALA A 119 9.27 1.10 -4.88
CA ALA A 119 9.25 2.35 -5.63
C ALA A 119 8.53 3.46 -4.87
N SER A 120 8.78 4.71 -5.22
CA SER A 120 8.11 5.86 -4.64
C SER A 120 7.67 6.83 -5.72
N PHE A 121 6.48 7.40 -5.59
CA PHE A 121 5.82 8.23 -6.59
C PHE A 121 5.19 9.47 -5.95
N SER A 122 5.03 10.53 -6.74
CA SER A 122 4.33 11.75 -6.31
C SER A 122 2.81 11.67 -6.49
N ASN A 123 2.31 10.65 -7.18
CA ASN A 123 0.87 10.44 -7.39
C ASN A 123 0.50 8.95 -7.42
N LEU A 124 -0.76 8.68 -7.11
CA LEU A 124 -1.29 7.32 -7.01
C LEU A 124 -1.42 6.62 -8.37
N THR A 125 -1.62 7.37 -9.45
CA THR A 125 -1.76 6.85 -10.82
C THR A 125 -0.49 6.14 -11.28
N GLU A 126 0.67 6.79 -11.13
CA GLU A 126 1.97 6.21 -11.47
C GLU A 126 2.29 4.98 -10.61
N ALA A 127 2.00 5.05 -9.30
CA ALA A 127 2.18 3.93 -8.40
C ALA A 127 1.32 2.72 -8.79
N TYR A 128 0.07 2.97 -9.22
CA TYR A 128 -0.83 1.93 -9.69
C TYR A 128 -0.33 1.30 -10.99
N ASN A 129 0.11 2.10 -11.96
CA ASN A 129 0.64 1.59 -13.23
C ASN A 129 1.88 0.72 -13.01
N TRP A 130 2.83 1.18 -12.18
CA TRP A 130 3.99 0.38 -11.78
C TRP A 130 3.59 -0.93 -11.09
N ALA A 131 2.58 -0.89 -10.21
CA ALA A 131 2.07 -2.09 -9.55
C ALA A 131 1.49 -3.10 -10.55
N ARG A 132 0.80 -2.63 -11.59
CA ARG A 132 0.28 -3.48 -12.68
C ARG A 132 1.40 -4.10 -13.49
N GLU A 133 2.38 -3.31 -13.92
CA GLU A 133 3.55 -3.80 -14.64
C GLU A 133 4.29 -4.90 -13.86
N LEU A 134 4.41 -4.73 -12.53
CA LEU A 134 5.05 -5.72 -11.67
C LEU A 134 4.25 -7.02 -11.51
N LEU A 135 2.92 -6.96 -11.62
CA LEU A 135 2.03 -8.12 -11.51
C LEU A 135 1.87 -8.87 -12.84
N ASP A 136 2.06 -8.18 -13.96
CA ASP A 136 1.94 -8.74 -15.31
C ASP A 136 3.27 -9.34 -15.83
N ALA A 137 4.38 -9.14 -15.10
CA ALA A 137 5.73 -9.65 -15.38
C ALA A 137 5.97 -11.08 -14.87
#